data_AF-A0A0T2MMT1-F1
#
_entry.id   AF-A0A0T2MMT1-F1
#
_cell.length_a   1.000
_cell.length_b   1.000
_cell.length_c   1.000
_cell.angle_alpha   90.00
_cell.angle_beta   90.00
_cell.angle_gamma   90.00
#
_symmetry.space_group_name_H-M   'P 1'
#
loop_
_entity.id
_entity.type
_entity.pdbx_description
1 polymer ?
#
loop_
_entity_poly.entity_id
_entity_poly.type
_entity_poly.pdbx_seq_one_letter_code
_entity_poly.pdbx_strand_id
1 'polypeptide(L)'
;MRSLIAAGLLLAAAPAWANDTSAVLTTGGLEFITNQDIVMESEELFISKDEIRVVYQFNNTGAEDQNILVAFPMPDIVPNFWSPVAFPMGPDDNLFQFETTLNGQHVETELHEYAYAFGVDRTKTIKQLGLPLVPITSAASEATDALDNQTIERLLHLGLVAPDEFDAGEGWEKHYWPAWTYKATYTWEGIFPAGETVTVEHRYKPSVGGTVGVSFLSEPYEGYDPAAEYRTKYCTDEGFLAAVRKTLTNPDEPWSAPFFESWISYILTTGGNWSGGAIGKFRLVVDKGSADNLVSFCGEGVKKIGPTTFEMVKEDFWPQEELNILILERQPASN
;
A
#
# COMPACT_ATOMS: atom_id res chain seq x y z
N MET A 1 -19.60 29.50 37.14
CA MET A 1 -18.55 28.56 36.70
C MET A 1 -19.21 27.55 35.79
N ARG A 2 -19.06 27.71 34.46
CA ARG A 2 -19.68 26.86 33.45
C ARG A 2 -18.63 25.89 32.91
N SER A 3 -18.93 24.60 33.03
CA SER A 3 -18.22 23.49 32.43
C SER A 3 -18.22 23.60 30.90
N LEU A 4 -17.08 23.32 30.26
CA LEU A 4 -17.00 23.10 28.82
C LEU A 4 -16.37 21.72 28.58
N ILE A 5 -17.18 20.84 28.02
CA ILE A 5 -16.83 19.52 27.50
C ILE A 5 -16.23 19.75 26.12
N ALA A 6 -14.99 19.33 25.90
CA ALA A 6 -14.38 19.27 24.57
C ALA A 6 -14.42 17.81 24.10
N ALA A 7 -15.22 17.55 23.06
CA ALA A 7 -15.28 16.27 22.37
C ALA A 7 -14.12 16.18 21.36
N GLY A 8 -13.24 15.20 21.52
CA GLY A 8 -12.13 14.95 20.59
C GLY A 8 -12.62 14.22 19.33
N LEU A 9 -12.23 14.74 18.16
CA LEU A 9 -12.36 14.05 16.88
C LEU A 9 -11.30 12.95 16.79
N LEU A 10 -11.75 11.72 16.55
CA LEU A 10 -10.93 10.58 16.12
C LEU A 10 -10.63 10.73 14.62
N LEU A 11 -9.37 10.97 14.25
CA LEU A 11 -8.89 10.70 12.89
C LEU A 11 -8.59 9.20 12.78
N ALA A 12 -9.43 8.47 12.06
CA ALA A 12 -9.12 7.13 11.61
C ALA A 12 -8.32 7.23 10.32
N ALA A 13 -7.05 6.83 10.35
CA ALA A 13 -6.27 6.55 9.15
C ALA A 13 -6.87 5.31 8.46
N ALA A 14 -7.25 5.42 7.19
CA ALA A 14 -7.68 4.29 6.38
C ALA A 14 -6.47 3.74 5.59
N PRO A 15 -6.17 2.42 5.65
CA PRO A 15 -5.13 1.82 4.84
C PRO A 15 -5.57 1.52 3.39
N ALA A 16 -4.59 1.53 2.50
CA ALA A 16 -4.61 1.23 1.07
C ALA A 16 -4.99 -0.23 0.71
N TRP A 17 -5.56 -0.46 -0.51
CA TRP A 17 -6.03 -1.65 -1.30
C TRP A 17 -5.09 -2.53 -2.18
N ALA A 18 -5.06 -3.87 -2.14
CA ALA A 18 -4.52 -4.78 -3.20
C ALA A 18 -4.71 -6.30 -2.93
N ASN A 19 -5.81 -6.89 -3.40
CA ASN A 19 -5.91 -8.30 -3.87
C ASN A 19 -7.04 -8.40 -4.90
N ASP A 20 -6.97 -9.41 -5.75
CA ASP A 20 -7.99 -9.71 -6.77
C ASP A 20 -9.36 -9.92 -6.14
N THR A 21 -10.37 -9.42 -6.82
CA THR A 21 -11.77 -9.66 -6.49
C THR A 21 -12.62 -9.53 -7.76
N SER A 22 -13.70 -10.30 -7.87
CA SER A 22 -14.66 -10.09 -8.96
C SER A 22 -15.34 -8.73 -8.83
N ALA A 23 -15.72 -8.11 -9.94
CA ALA A 23 -16.30 -6.78 -9.96
C ALA A 23 -17.40 -6.62 -11.01
N VAL A 24 -18.16 -5.53 -10.90
CA VAL A 24 -19.08 -5.02 -11.91
C VAL A 24 -18.91 -3.51 -12.05
N LEU A 25 -19.08 -2.99 -13.25
CA LEU A 25 -19.12 -1.55 -13.50
C LEU A 25 -20.55 -1.02 -13.31
N THR A 26 -20.71 0.01 -12.49
CA THR A 26 -22.00 0.66 -12.22
C THR A 26 -21.99 2.14 -12.63
N THR A 27 -23.16 2.79 -12.59
CA THR A 27 -23.27 4.24 -12.86
C THR A 27 -22.49 5.09 -11.84
N GLY A 28 -22.08 4.51 -10.70
CA GLY A 28 -21.29 5.17 -9.65
C GLY A 28 -19.79 4.83 -9.63
N GLY A 29 -19.32 3.90 -10.47
CA GLY A 29 -17.92 3.44 -10.48
C GLY A 29 -17.80 1.92 -10.45
N LEU A 30 -16.62 1.42 -10.07
CA LEU A 30 -16.32 0.00 -9.93
C LEU A 30 -16.85 -0.54 -8.58
N GLU A 31 -17.64 -1.61 -8.61
CA GLU A 31 -18.10 -2.32 -7.41
C GLU A 31 -17.53 -3.73 -7.38
N PHE A 32 -16.99 -4.15 -6.24
CA PHE A 32 -16.52 -5.52 -6.05
C PHE A 32 -17.71 -6.42 -5.70
N ILE A 33 -17.87 -7.53 -6.41
CA ILE A 33 -18.95 -8.51 -6.25
C ILE A 33 -18.36 -9.87 -5.87
N THR A 34 -19.18 -10.74 -5.31
CA THR A 34 -18.82 -12.14 -5.03
C THR A 34 -19.27 -13.03 -6.19
N ASN A 35 -18.39 -13.88 -6.71
CA ASN A 35 -18.79 -15.00 -7.58
C ASN A 35 -18.86 -16.28 -6.74
N GLN A 36 -20.01 -16.97 -6.74
CA GLN A 36 -20.23 -18.17 -5.91
C GLN A 36 -19.57 -19.43 -6.47
N ASP A 37 -19.27 -19.46 -7.76
CA ASP A 37 -18.75 -20.64 -8.43
C ASP A 37 -17.22 -20.63 -8.50
N ILE A 38 -16.59 -19.45 -8.44
CA ILE A 38 -15.12 -19.31 -8.48
C ILE A 38 -14.53 -19.31 -7.07
N VAL A 39 -13.76 -20.34 -6.78
CA VAL A 39 -13.06 -20.57 -5.51
C VAL A 39 -11.57 -20.28 -5.66
N MET A 40 -10.98 -19.56 -4.72
CA MET A 40 -9.52 -19.39 -4.64
C MET A 40 -8.88 -20.63 -3.99
N GLU A 41 -8.26 -21.49 -4.81
CA GLU A 41 -7.57 -22.70 -4.33
C GLU A 41 -6.22 -22.36 -3.71
N SER A 42 -5.46 -21.46 -4.32
CA SER A 42 -4.18 -21.01 -3.76
C SER A 42 -3.78 -19.60 -4.16
N GLU A 43 -2.94 -19.02 -3.32
CA GLU A 43 -2.23 -17.76 -3.57
C GLU A 43 -0.75 -17.96 -3.19
N GLU A 44 0.15 -17.71 -4.16
CA GLU A 44 1.58 -17.55 -3.92
C GLU A 44 1.99 -16.10 -4.10
N LEU A 45 2.31 -15.45 -2.99
CA LEU A 45 2.68 -14.06 -2.89
C LEU A 45 4.18 -13.91 -2.68
N PHE A 46 4.84 -13.18 -3.57
CA PHE A 46 6.23 -12.75 -3.42
C PHE A 46 6.27 -11.23 -3.27
N ILE A 47 6.92 -10.75 -2.21
CA ILE A 47 7.09 -9.32 -1.93
C ILE A 47 8.56 -9.00 -1.76
N SER A 48 9.01 -7.98 -2.48
CA SER A 48 10.30 -7.32 -2.29
C SER A 48 10.10 -5.81 -2.43
N LYS A 49 11.16 -5.03 -2.18
CA LYS A 49 11.15 -3.58 -2.45
C LYS A 49 10.99 -3.25 -3.93
N ASP A 50 11.45 -4.13 -4.80
CA ASP A 50 11.54 -3.86 -6.24
C ASP A 50 10.39 -4.44 -7.04
N GLU A 51 9.67 -5.43 -6.50
CA GLU A 51 8.61 -6.15 -7.22
C GLU A 51 7.71 -6.89 -6.24
N ILE A 52 6.41 -6.83 -6.51
CA ILE A 52 5.42 -7.78 -6.00
C ILE A 52 5.00 -8.70 -7.14
N ARG A 53 4.97 -10.01 -6.87
CA ARG A 53 4.40 -11.01 -7.78
C ARG A 53 3.37 -11.83 -7.03
N VAL A 54 2.25 -12.10 -7.68
CA VAL A 54 1.19 -12.92 -7.11
C VAL A 54 0.77 -13.95 -8.12
N VAL A 55 0.62 -15.20 -7.68
CA VAL A 55 0.12 -16.30 -8.51
C VAL A 55 -1.10 -16.88 -7.80
N TYR A 56 -2.26 -16.72 -8.43
CA TYR A 56 -3.51 -17.29 -7.96
C TYR A 56 -3.86 -18.55 -8.76
N GLN A 57 -4.43 -19.53 -8.08
CA GLN A 57 -5.16 -20.62 -8.72
C GLN A 57 -6.63 -20.51 -8.34
N PHE A 58 -7.47 -20.31 -9.35
CA PHE A 58 -8.91 -20.21 -9.20
C PHE A 58 -9.58 -21.40 -9.87
N ASN A 59 -10.51 -22.05 -9.18
CA ASN A 59 -11.28 -23.16 -9.72
C ASN A 59 -12.74 -22.75 -9.90
N ASN A 60 -13.28 -23.00 -11.09
CA ASN A 60 -14.71 -22.88 -11.34
C ASN A 60 -15.42 -24.18 -10.93
N THR A 61 -16.07 -24.15 -9.78
CA THR A 61 -16.83 -25.28 -9.23
C THR A 61 -18.25 -25.40 -9.82
N GLY A 62 -18.66 -24.45 -10.66
CA GLY A 62 -19.94 -24.42 -11.33
C GLY A 62 -20.03 -25.40 -12.52
N ALA A 63 -21.23 -25.49 -13.10
CA ALA A 63 -21.51 -26.34 -14.26
C ALA A 63 -21.41 -25.59 -15.61
N GLU A 64 -21.17 -24.29 -15.58
CA GLU A 64 -21.11 -23.41 -16.74
C GLU A 64 -19.83 -22.56 -16.72
N ASP A 65 -19.34 -22.22 -17.91
CA ASP A 65 -18.21 -21.32 -18.06
C ASP A 65 -18.59 -19.94 -17.50
N GLN A 66 -17.70 -19.35 -16.71
CA GLN A 66 -17.92 -18.03 -16.12
C GLN A 66 -17.06 -17.01 -16.87
N ASN A 67 -17.67 -15.94 -17.38
CA ASN A 67 -16.95 -14.76 -17.85
C ASN A 67 -17.05 -13.67 -16.78
N ILE A 68 -15.91 -13.28 -16.21
CA ILE A 68 -15.85 -12.45 -15.01
C ILE A 68 -14.98 -11.24 -15.28
N LEU A 69 -15.49 -10.06 -14.91
CA LEU A 69 -14.67 -8.88 -14.75
C LEU A 69 -13.90 -9.00 -13.43
N VAL A 70 -12.58 -9.17 -13.53
CA VAL A 70 -11.68 -9.18 -12.38
C VAL A 70 -11.17 -7.77 -12.16
N ALA A 71 -11.04 -7.38 -10.90
CA ALA A 71 -10.46 -6.12 -10.51
C ALA A 71 -9.36 -6.32 -9.48
N PHE A 72 -8.24 -5.63 -9.71
CA PHE A 72 -7.11 -5.57 -8.80
C PHE A 72 -6.86 -4.13 -8.37
N PRO A 73 -7.30 -3.75 -7.15
CA PRO A 73 -6.99 -2.44 -6.61
C PRO A 73 -5.48 -2.33 -6.36
N MET A 74 -4.91 -1.16 -6.63
CA MET A 74 -3.54 -0.84 -6.28
C MET A 74 -3.49 -0.13 -4.93
N PRO A 75 -2.35 -0.21 -4.21
CA PRO A 75 -2.21 0.51 -2.96
C PRO A 75 -2.45 2.02 -3.16
N ASP A 76 -3.28 2.61 -2.30
CA ASP A 76 -3.50 4.05 -2.24
C ASP A 76 -2.17 4.80 -2.12
N ILE A 77 -2.04 5.87 -2.89
CA ILE A 77 -0.98 6.86 -2.72
C ILE A 77 -1.57 7.99 -1.88
N VAL A 78 -1.22 8.00 -0.60
CA VAL A 78 -1.63 9.03 0.35
C VAL A 78 -0.49 10.06 0.45
N PRO A 79 -0.74 11.33 0.09
CA PRO A 79 0.24 12.39 0.31
C PRO A 79 0.53 12.51 1.81
N ASN A 80 1.80 12.38 2.20
CA ASN A 80 2.28 12.85 3.50
C ASN A 80 3.26 14.04 3.37
N PHE A 81 2.84 15.20 3.86
CA PHE A 81 3.61 16.45 3.81
C PHE A 81 4.92 16.37 4.61
N TRP A 82 4.94 15.56 5.67
CA TRP A 82 6.05 15.45 6.60
C TRP A 82 7.03 14.32 6.27
N SER A 83 6.63 13.40 5.39
CA SER A 83 7.43 12.23 5.01
C SER A 83 7.17 11.90 3.54
N PRO A 84 8.12 12.18 2.64
CA PRO A 84 7.96 11.83 1.23
C PRO A 84 7.87 10.30 1.11
N VAL A 85 6.72 9.82 0.61
CA VAL A 85 6.52 8.41 0.30
C VAL A 85 7.09 8.15 -1.09
N ALA A 86 7.98 7.16 -1.24
CA ALA A 86 8.39 6.75 -2.57
C ALA A 86 7.23 5.98 -3.22
N PHE A 87 6.85 6.42 -4.41
CA PHE A 87 5.80 5.82 -5.20
C PHE A 87 6.37 5.32 -6.52
N PRO A 88 5.74 4.33 -7.16
CA PRO A 88 6.14 3.88 -8.49
C PRO A 88 6.13 5.04 -9.48
N MET A 89 7.15 5.12 -10.32
CA MET A 89 7.33 6.18 -11.34
C MET A 89 7.22 5.60 -12.75
N GLY A 90 6.27 4.67 -12.94
CA GLY A 90 5.94 4.16 -14.27
C GLY A 90 5.35 5.23 -15.19
N PRO A 91 4.98 4.86 -16.42
CA PRO A 91 4.22 5.72 -17.33
C PRO A 91 2.92 6.24 -16.69
N ASP A 92 2.42 7.39 -17.16
CA ASP A 92 1.20 8.01 -16.61
C ASP A 92 -0.04 7.09 -16.69
N ASP A 93 -0.11 6.20 -17.69
CA ASP A 93 -1.19 5.23 -17.89
C ASP A 93 -0.91 3.85 -17.26
N ASN A 94 0.24 3.67 -16.60
CA ASN A 94 0.59 2.46 -15.86
C ASN A 94 1.65 2.76 -14.78
N LEU A 95 1.29 3.59 -13.81
CA LEU A 95 2.20 4.08 -12.77
C LEU A 95 2.92 2.95 -12.03
N PHE A 96 2.18 1.87 -11.74
CA PHE A 96 2.66 0.70 -11.01
C PHE A 96 3.37 -0.34 -11.88
N GLN A 97 3.43 -0.14 -13.21
CA GLN A 97 3.95 -1.15 -14.15
C GLN A 97 3.24 -2.51 -13.95
N PHE A 98 1.93 -2.47 -13.75
CA PHE A 98 1.10 -3.65 -13.56
C PHE A 98 1.04 -4.44 -14.85
N GLU A 99 1.25 -5.75 -14.72
CA GLU A 99 1.06 -6.73 -15.78
C GLU A 99 0.35 -7.95 -15.21
N THR A 100 -0.58 -8.50 -15.98
CA THR A 100 -1.28 -9.73 -15.66
C THR A 100 -1.24 -10.73 -16.79
N THR A 101 -1.26 -12.02 -16.43
CA THR A 101 -1.52 -13.12 -17.34
C THR A 101 -2.66 -14.00 -16.82
N LEU A 102 -3.38 -14.62 -17.75
CA LEU A 102 -4.35 -15.68 -17.52
C LEU A 102 -3.87 -16.93 -18.26
N ASN A 103 -3.61 -18.01 -17.53
CA ASN A 103 -3.02 -19.24 -18.05
C ASN A 103 -1.73 -19.00 -18.86
N GLY A 104 -0.89 -18.07 -18.39
CA GLY A 104 0.37 -17.70 -19.04
C GLY A 104 0.23 -16.81 -20.28
N GLN A 105 -0.98 -16.43 -20.68
CA GLN A 105 -1.23 -15.47 -21.76
C GLN A 105 -1.46 -14.07 -21.20
N HIS A 106 -0.80 -13.07 -21.77
CA HIS A 106 -1.02 -11.68 -21.37
C HIS A 106 -2.47 -11.25 -21.59
N VAL A 107 -3.02 -10.51 -20.63
CA VAL A 107 -4.36 -9.92 -20.71
C VAL A 107 -4.23 -8.40 -20.68
N GLU A 108 -4.89 -7.75 -21.62
CA GLU A 108 -5.01 -6.29 -21.65
C GLU A 108 -5.84 -5.81 -20.46
N THR A 109 -5.40 -4.71 -19.84
CA THR A 109 -6.04 -4.17 -18.63
C THR A 109 -6.53 -2.76 -18.87
N GLU A 110 -7.64 -2.42 -18.22
CA GLU A 110 -8.14 -1.05 -18.13
C GLU A 110 -7.80 -0.47 -16.76
N LEU A 111 -7.13 0.68 -16.76
CA LEU A 111 -6.79 1.43 -15.54
C LEU A 111 -7.94 2.38 -15.16
N HIS A 112 -8.45 2.22 -13.95
CA HIS A 112 -9.43 3.12 -13.33
C HIS A 112 -8.76 3.91 -12.21
N GLU A 113 -8.81 5.24 -12.31
CA GLU A 113 -8.13 6.14 -11.37
C GLU A 113 -9.10 7.09 -10.68
N TYR A 114 -8.85 7.33 -9.40
CA TYR A 114 -9.68 8.17 -8.56
C TYR A 114 -8.87 9.05 -7.62
N ALA A 115 -9.41 10.23 -7.32
CA ALA A 115 -8.91 11.14 -6.29
C ALA A 115 -9.93 11.24 -5.16
N TYR A 116 -9.54 10.85 -3.95
CA TYR A 116 -10.40 10.85 -2.77
C TYR A 116 -9.91 11.86 -1.74
N ALA A 117 -10.84 12.51 -1.05
CA ALA A 117 -10.53 13.28 0.15
C ALA A 117 -11.59 12.99 1.22
N PHE A 118 -11.14 12.64 2.43
CA PHE A 118 -12.01 12.30 3.56
C PHE A 118 -13.07 11.24 3.20
N GLY A 119 -12.67 10.22 2.43
CA GLY A 119 -13.56 9.12 2.01
C GLY A 119 -14.57 9.49 0.92
N VAL A 120 -14.50 10.70 0.36
CA VAL A 120 -15.38 11.15 -0.72
C VAL A 120 -14.63 11.17 -2.04
N ASP A 121 -15.21 10.59 -3.10
CA ASP A 121 -14.69 10.70 -4.46
C ASP A 121 -14.77 12.15 -4.94
N ARG A 122 -13.61 12.73 -5.25
CA ARG A 122 -13.41 14.08 -5.78
C ARG A 122 -12.80 14.08 -7.17
N THR A 123 -12.70 12.93 -7.83
CA THR A 123 -12.09 12.74 -9.17
C THR A 123 -12.60 13.74 -10.19
N LYS A 124 -13.93 13.93 -10.27
CA LYS A 124 -14.53 14.90 -11.18
C LYS A 124 -14.06 16.34 -10.91
N THR A 125 -13.87 16.69 -9.63
CA THR A 125 -13.40 18.02 -9.23
C THR A 125 -11.96 18.25 -9.70
N ILE A 126 -11.08 17.27 -9.47
CA ILE A 126 -9.66 17.31 -9.88
C ILE A 126 -9.56 17.40 -11.41
N LYS A 127 -10.27 16.52 -12.14
CA LYS A 127 -10.29 16.54 -13.61
C LYS A 127 -10.83 17.85 -14.19
N GLN A 128 -11.90 18.42 -13.62
CA GLN A 128 -12.47 19.69 -14.11
C GLN A 128 -11.53 20.89 -13.95
N LEU A 129 -10.63 20.84 -12.96
CA LEU A 129 -9.62 21.86 -12.74
C LEU A 129 -8.35 21.63 -13.57
N GLY A 130 -8.27 20.54 -14.33
CA GLY A 130 -7.07 20.17 -15.09
C GLY A 130 -5.89 19.76 -14.21
N LEU A 131 -6.14 19.39 -12.95
CA LEU A 131 -5.10 18.94 -12.03
C LEU A 131 -4.75 17.46 -12.31
N PRO A 132 -3.46 17.08 -12.26
CA PRO A 132 -3.05 15.67 -12.30
C PRO A 132 -3.72 14.85 -11.18
N LEU A 133 -4.08 13.59 -11.44
CA LEU A 133 -4.66 12.73 -10.39
C LEU A 133 -3.61 12.24 -9.38
N VAL A 134 -2.35 12.08 -9.79
CA VAL A 134 -1.27 11.70 -8.89
C VAL A 134 -0.77 12.95 -8.14
N PRO A 135 -1.06 13.08 -6.83
CA PRO A 135 -0.90 14.32 -6.06
C PRO A 135 0.56 14.68 -5.76
N ILE A 136 1.46 13.70 -5.74
CA ILE A 136 2.84 13.84 -5.25
C ILE A 136 3.85 14.07 -6.37
N THR A 137 3.41 14.69 -7.47
CA THR A 137 4.26 15.06 -8.61
C THR A 137 4.53 16.55 -8.62
N SER A 138 5.67 16.99 -9.18
CA SER A 138 5.94 18.42 -9.38
C SER A 138 4.87 19.08 -10.24
N ALA A 139 4.38 18.37 -11.27
CA ALA A 139 3.29 18.83 -12.13
C ALA A 139 1.99 19.09 -11.33
N ALA A 140 1.67 18.25 -10.34
CA ALA A 140 0.49 18.46 -9.49
C ALA A 140 0.66 19.68 -8.58
N SER A 141 1.83 19.86 -7.97
CA SER A 141 2.14 21.05 -7.16
C SER A 141 2.09 22.33 -8.00
N GLU A 142 2.76 22.37 -9.15
CA GLU A 142 2.78 23.53 -10.05
C GLU A 142 1.39 23.89 -10.57
N ALA A 143 0.58 22.89 -10.95
CA ALA A 143 -0.79 23.11 -11.40
C ALA A 143 -1.69 23.62 -10.26
N THR A 144 -1.42 23.21 -9.02
CA THR A 144 -2.17 23.66 -7.84
C THR A 144 -1.81 25.10 -7.48
N ASP A 145 -0.53 25.46 -7.49
CA ASP A 145 -0.06 26.83 -7.20
C ASP A 145 -0.52 27.84 -8.27
N ALA A 146 -0.82 27.39 -9.49
CA ALA A 146 -1.35 28.22 -10.56
C ALA A 146 -2.86 28.55 -10.43
N LEU A 147 -3.57 27.94 -9.47
CA LEU A 147 -5.00 28.19 -9.27
C LEU A 147 -5.28 29.56 -8.66
N ASP A 148 -6.43 30.13 -8.97
CA ASP A 148 -6.87 31.37 -8.35
C ASP A 148 -7.30 31.16 -6.88
N ASN A 149 -7.25 32.24 -6.10
CA ASN A 149 -7.55 32.20 -4.66
C ASN A 149 -8.94 31.64 -4.34
N GLN A 150 -9.96 31.90 -5.15
CA GLN A 150 -11.31 31.38 -4.88
C GLN A 150 -11.35 29.85 -5.08
N THR A 151 -10.65 29.34 -6.09
CA THR A 151 -10.51 27.90 -6.29
C THR A 151 -9.74 27.25 -5.13
N ILE A 152 -8.64 27.86 -4.69
CA ILE A 152 -7.86 27.37 -3.53
C ILE A 152 -8.69 27.32 -2.25
N GLU A 153 -9.44 28.37 -1.94
CA GLU A 153 -10.34 28.39 -0.76
C GLU A 153 -11.36 27.24 -0.83
N ARG A 154 -11.89 26.94 -2.03
CA ARG A 154 -12.77 25.79 -2.23
C ARG A 154 -12.03 24.47 -1.99
N LEU A 155 -10.82 24.30 -2.50
CA LEU A 155 -10.05 23.07 -2.33
C LEU A 155 -9.65 22.85 -0.87
N LEU A 156 -9.27 23.90 -0.14
CA LEU A 156 -9.02 23.85 1.30
C LEU A 156 -10.27 23.38 2.06
N HIS A 157 -11.44 23.94 1.74
CA HIS A 157 -12.70 23.55 2.36
C HIS A 157 -13.07 22.07 2.10
N LEU A 158 -12.72 21.57 0.91
CA LEU A 158 -12.91 20.16 0.54
C LEU A 158 -11.81 19.24 1.05
N GLY A 159 -10.75 19.78 1.66
CA GLY A 159 -9.63 19.02 2.15
C GLY A 159 -8.76 18.42 1.03
N LEU A 160 -8.76 19.05 -0.13
CA LEU A 160 -8.02 18.61 -1.32
C LEU A 160 -6.62 19.23 -1.42
N VAL A 161 -6.35 20.29 -0.65
CA VAL A 161 -5.02 20.89 -0.55
C VAL A 161 -4.71 21.24 0.90
N ALA A 162 -3.43 21.28 1.24
CA ALA A 162 -2.93 21.73 2.54
C ALA A 162 -2.04 22.98 2.34
N PRO A 163 -2.13 23.99 3.23
CA PRO A 163 -1.22 25.12 3.16
C PRO A 163 0.20 24.68 3.50
N ASP A 164 1.16 25.14 2.71
CA ASP A 164 2.58 25.00 2.94
C ASP A 164 3.19 26.41 3.06
N GLU A 165 3.60 26.80 4.26
CA GLU A 165 4.17 28.11 4.55
C GLU A 165 5.61 27.94 5.02
N PHE A 166 6.57 28.51 4.28
CA PHE A 166 7.98 28.45 4.61
C PHE A 166 8.70 29.75 4.24
N ASP A 167 9.86 29.97 4.85
CA ASP A 167 10.78 31.07 4.49
C ASP A 167 12.10 30.46 4.01
N ALA A 168 12.34 30.54 2.71
CA ALA A 168 13.57 30.04 2.07
C ALA A 168 14.68 31.11 1.99
N GLY A 169 14.56 32.21 2.75
CA GLY A 169 15.50 33.32 2.78
C GLY A 169 15.09 34.54 1.95
N GLU A 170 13.94 34.48 1.27
CA GLU A 170 13.33 35.59 0.51
C GLU A 170 12.06 36.15 1.19
N GLY A 171 11.73 35.64 2.39
CA GLY A 171 10.52 35.98 3.14
C GLY A 171 9.54 34.81 3.20
N TRP A 172 8.46 34.99 3.96
CA TRP A 172 7.41 33.99 4.07
C TRP A 172 6.65 33.85 2.75
N GLU A 173 6.71 32.65 2.18
CA GLU A 173 5.94 32.25 1.02
C GLU A 173 4.83 31.29 1.45
N LYS A 174 3.73 31.30 0.70
CA LYS A 174 2.58 30.42 0.93
C LYS A 174 2.24 29.69 -0.35
N HIS A 175 2.45 28.38 -0.31
CA HIS A 175 2.10 27.43 -1.35
C HIS A 175 0.94 26.56 -0.91
N TYR A 176 0.38 25.79 -1.85
CA TYR A 176 -0.67 24.83 -1.56
C TYR A 176 -0.32 23.46 -2.11
N TRP A 177 -0.17 22.51 -1.20
CA TRP A 177 0.22 21.17 -1.53
C TRP A 177 -1.00 20.27 -1.80
N PRO A 178 -1.01 19.49 -2.90
CA PRO A 178 -2.04 18.47 -3.15
C PRO A 178 -2.19 17.47 -1.99
N ALA A 179 -3.41 17.31 -1.48
CA ALA A 179 -3.68 16.51 -0.29
C ALA A 179 -4.72 15.39 -0.51
N TRP A 180 -5.14 15.13 -1.76
CA TRP A 180 -6.04 14.01 -2.07
C TRP A 180 -5.31 12.67 -2.13
N THR A 181 -5.97 11.60 -1.71
CA THR A 181 -5.52 10.23 -1.90
C THR A 181 -5.75 9.81 -3.35
N TYR A 182 -4.70 9.36 -4.02
CA TYR A 182 -4.82 8.71 -5.33
C TYR A 182 -5.10 7.22 -5.16
N LYS A 183 -6.09 6.72 -5.88
CA LYS A 183 -6.46 5.30 -5.95
C LYS A 183 -6.42 4.84 -7.40
N ALA A 184 -5.88 3.66 -7.63
CA ALA A 184 -5.88 3.01 -8.94
C ALA A 184 -6.48 1.60 -8.83
N THR A 185 -7.12 1.13 -9.89
CA THR A 185 -7.59 -0.25 -10.00
C THR A 185 -7.46 -0.71 -11.43
N TYR A 186 -6.79 -1.83 -11.66
CA TYR A 186 -6.75 -2.46 -12.98
C TYR A 186 -7.90 -3.45 -13.09
N THR A 187 -8.58 -3.45 -14.23
CA THR A 187 -9.66 -4.40 -14.52
C THR A 187 -9.42 -5.12 -15.83
N TRP A 188 -9.85 -6.38 -15.91
CA TRP A 188 -9.81 -7.19 -17.12
C TRP A 188 -10.89 -8.26 -17.08
N GLU A 189 -11.28 -8.76 -18.26
CA GLU A 189 -12.21 -9.89 -18.36
C GLU A 189 -11.43 -11.20 -18.43
N GLY A 190 -11.89 -12.23 -17.71
CA GLY A 190 -11.33 -13.56 -17.72
C GLY A 190 -12.42 -14.63 -17.87
N ILE A 191 -12.13 -15.65 -18.69
CA ILE A 191 -12.98 -16.84 -18.82
C ILE A 191 -12.45 -17.92 -17.89
N PHE A 192 -13.32 -18.44 -17.04
CA PHE A 192 -13.07 -19.52 -16.10
C PHE A 192 -13.95 -20.71 -16.53
N PRO A 193 -13.41 -21.69 -17.28
CA PRO A 193 -14.20 -22.81 -17.81
C PRO A 193 -14.76 -23.70 -16.70
N ALA A 194 -15.94 -24.28 -16.91
CA ALA A 194 -16.61 -25.12 -15.92
C ALA A 194 -15.74 -26.32 -15.49
N GLY A 195 -15.53 -26.47 -14.19
CA GLY A 195 -14.75 -27.58 -13.60
C GLY A 195 -13.24 -27.50 -13.83
N GLU A 196 -12.72 -26.37 -14.35
CA GLU A 196 -11.29 -26.17 -14.59
C GLU A 196 -10.68 -25.19 -13.58
N THR A 197 -9.40 -25.42 -13.28
CA THR A 197 -8.54 -24.47 -12.57
C THR A 197 -7.82 -23.57 -13.57
N VAL A 198 -7.91 -22.26 -13.37
CA VAL A 198 -7.14 -21.26 -14.11
C VAL A 198 -6.07 -20.63 -13.22
N THR A 199 -4.95 -20.28 -13.83
CA THR A 199 -3.87 -19.55 -13.17
C THR A 199 -3.92 -18.08 -13.57
N VAL A 200 -3.96 -17.19 -12.58
CA VAL A 200 -3.80 -15.75 -12.78
C VAL A 200 -2.49 -15.32 -12.16
N GLU A 201 -1.65 -14.63 -12.93
CA GLU A 201 -0.38 -14.11 -12.42
C GLU A 201 -0.35 -12.59 -12.52
N HIS A 202 0.16 -11.93 -11.49
CA HIS A 202 0.36 -10.50 -11.41
C HIS A 202 1.81 -10.16 -11.13
N ARG A 203 2.29 -9.08 -11.73
CA ARG A 203 3.52 -8.42 -11.29
C ARG A 203 3.38 -6.91 -11.36
N TYR A 204 3.94 -6.22 -10.38
CA TYR A 204 3.93 -4.76 -10.34
C TYR A 204 5.01 -4.21 -9.39
N LYS A 205 5.27 -2.91 -9.50
CA LYS A 205 6.15 -2.15 -8.61
C LYS A 205 5.41 -1.74 -7.33
N PRO A 206 5.89 -2.10 -6.13
CA PRO A 206 5.25 -1.67 -4.89
C PRO A 206 5.43 -0.18 -4.63
N SER A 207 4.50 0.41 -3.88
CA SER A 207 4.76 1.67 -3.19
C SER A 207 5.59 1.39 -1.94
N VAL A 208 6.68 2.15 -1.74
CA VAL A 208 7.63 1.92 -0.64
C VAL A 208 7.71 3.20 0.18
N GLY A 209 7.11 3.17 1.37
CA GLY A 209 7.34 4.23 2.35
C GLY A 209 8.72 4.09 2.98
N GLY A 210 9.21 5.12 3.64
CA GLY A 210 10.45 5.00 4.40
C GLY A 210 10.81 6.24 5.20
N THR A 211 11.80 6.07 6.06
CA THR A 211 12.40 7.17 6.82
C THR A 211 13.90 6.93 7.02
N VAL A 212 14.61 8.02 7.31
CA VAL A 212 16.03 7.98 7.64
C VAL A 212 16.18 7.62 9.12
N GLY A 213 17.05 6.64 9.40
CA GLY A 213 17.30 6.16 10.76
C GLY A 213 16.30 5.10 11.22
N VAL A 214 16.34 4.76 12.50
CA VAL A 214 15.50 3.72 13.12
C VAL A 214 14.61 4.35 14.19
N SER A 215 13.33 4.49 13.88
CA SER A 215 12.35 5.24 14.68
C SER A 215 11.92 4.50 15.94
N PHE A 216 11.79 3.17 15.88
CA PHE A 216 11.31 2.37 17.00
C PHE A 216 12.30 2.23 18.18
N LEU A 217 13.52 2.76 18.03
CA LEU A 217 14.49 2.84 19.14
C LEU A 217 14.39 4.15 19.92
N SER A 218 13.62 5.14 19.45
CA SER A 218 13.40 6.40 20.16
C SER A 218 12.63 6.20 21.46
N GLU A 219 12.89 7.05 22.46
CA GLU A 219 12.12 7.05 23.70
C GLU A 219 10.66 7.47 23.46
N PRO A 220 9.69 6.96 24.25
CA PRO A 220 8.31 7.42 24.17
C PRO A 220 8.18 8.92 24.46
N TYR A 221 7.35 9.61 23.70
CA TYR A 221 7.11 11.05 23.83
C TYR A 221 5.64 11.39 23.58
N GLU A 222 5.10 12.40 24.27
CA GLU A 222 3.74 12.95 24.02
C GLU A 222 2.61 11.90 23.93
N GLY A 223 2.71 10.78 24.65
CA GLY A 223 1.73 9.69 24.62
C GLY A 223 1.89 8.71 23.45
N TYR A 224 2.91 8.90 22.62
CA TYR A 224 3.35 8.01 21.56
C TYR A 224 4.55 7.15 22.02
N ASP A 225 4.45 5.85 21.81
CA ASP A 225 5.53 4.88 22.04
C ASP A 225 5.89 4.22 20.70
N PRO A 226 7.01 4.63 20.06
CA PRO A 226 7.45 4.07 18.80
C PRO A 226 7.65 2.55 18.84
N ALA A 227 8.20 2.03 19.94
CA ALA A 227 8.47 0.61 20.07
C ALA A 227 7.17 -0.20 20.19
N ALA A 228 6.16 0.36 20.86
CA ALA A 228 4.84 -0.28 20.95
C ALA A 228 4.11 -0.26 19.60
N GLU A 229 4.09 0.87 18.87
CA GLU A 229 3.45 0.94 17.55
C GLU A 229 4.09 -0.06 16.58
N TYR A 230 5.42 -0.08 16.50
CA TYR A 230 6.13 -0.98 15.60
C TYR A 230 5.97 -2.45 15.98
N ARG A 231 5.88 -2.76 17.28
CA ARG A 231 5.58 -4.13 17.74
C ARG A 231 4.17 -4.54 17.28
N THR A 232 3.18 -3.67 17.38
CA THR A 232 1.82 -3.97 16.91
C THR A 232 1.76 -4.09 15.39
N LYS A 233 2.40 -3.18 14.65
CA LYS A 233 2.27 -3.08 13.20
C LYS A 233 3.15 -4.05 12.42
N TYR A 234 4.39 -4.25 12.86
CA TYR A 234 5.41 -5.04 12.14
C TYR A 234 5.90 -6.26 12.91
N CYS A 235 5.32 -6.54 14.08
CA CYS A 235 5.72 -7.65 14.95
C CYS A 235 7.22 -7.64 15.31
N THR A 236 7.79 -6.46 15.56
CA THR A 236 9.19 -6.31 16.00
C THR A 236 9.39 -6.95 17.38
N ASP A 237 9.83 -8.21 17.39
CA ASP A 237 10.07 -8.97 18.61
C ASP A 237 11.40 -8.59 19.30
N GLU A 238 11.62 -9.12 20.51
CA GLU A 238 12.84 -8.84 21.27
C GLU A 238 14.11 -9.30 20.54
N GLY A 239 14.03 -10.35 19.71
CA GLY A 239 15.13 -10.83 18.90
C GLY A 239 15.53 -9.84 17.81
N PHE A 240 14.53 -9.27 17.12
CA PHE A 240 14.69 -8.22 16.14
C PHE A 240 15.27 -6.96 16.77
N LEU A 241 14.69 -6.48 17.87
CA LEU A 241 15.21 -5.31 18.60
C LEU A 241 16.65 -5.52 19.07
N ALA A 242 16.97 -6.71 19.58
CA ALA A 242 18.35 -7.06 19.98
C ALA A 242 19.31 -7.12 18.78
N ALA A 243 18.86 -7.61 17.61
CA ALA A 243 19.66 -7.63 16.39
C ALA A 243 20.00 -6.19 15.94
N VAL A 244 19.04 -5.27 16.02
CA VAL A 244 19.23 -3.86 15.68
C VAL A 244 20.17 -3.18 16.68
N ARG A 245 19.93 -3.35 17.99
CA ARG A 245 20.78 -2.75 19.04
C ARG A 245 22.25 -3.18 18.96
N LYS A 246 22.55 -4.40 18.48
CA LYS A 246 23.92 -4.88 18.24
C LYS A 246 24.67 -4.12 17.15
N THR A 247 23.96 -3.34 16.33
CA THR A 247 24.56 -2.57 15.23
C THR A 247 24.88 -1.12 15.60
N LEU A 248 24.42 -0.66 16.77
CA LEU A 248 24.70 0.68 17.27
C LEU A 248 26.20 0.86 17.48
N THR A 249 26.74 2.01 17.08
CA THR A 249 28.13 2.38 17.40
C THR A 249 28.26 2.83 18.86
N ASN A 250 27.18 3.36 19.43
CA ASN A 250 27.06 3.69 20.85
C ASN A 250 25.68 3.21 21.36
N PRO A 251 25.62 2.33 22.39
CA PRO A 251 24.35 1.85 22.95
C PRO A 251 23.41 2.95 23.46
N ASP A 252 23.96 4.09 23.87
CA ASP A 252 23.19 5.24 24.38
C ASP A 252 22.69 6.17 23.26
N GLU A 253 23.02 5.86 21.99
CA GLU A 253 22.67 6.67 20.82
C GLU A 253 21.84 5.86 19.82
N PRO A 254 20.50 5.80 19.98
CA PRO A 254 19.58 5.10 19.07
C PRO A 254 19.74 5.46 17.58
N TRP A 255 20.06 6.72 17.28
CA TRP A 255 20.28 7.23 15.93
C TRP A 255 21.55 6.68 15.27
N SER A 256 22.43 6.02 16.02
CA SER A 256 23.65 5.41 15.48
C SER A 256 23.42 4.08 14.76
N ALA A 257 22.17 3.59 14.73
CA ALA A 257 21.79 2.43 13.94
C ALA A 257 22.06 2.71 12.44
N PRO A 258 22.89 1.91 11.75
CA PRO A 258 23.30 2.17 10.37
C PRO A 258 22.24 1.64 9.39
N PHE A 259 20.99 2.07 9.56
CA PHE A 259 19.86 1.64 8.74
C PHE A 259 19.02 2.82 8.26
N PHE A 260 18.34 2.61 7.14
CA PHE A 260 17.12 3.33 6.78
C PHE A 260 15.94 2.37 6.89
N GLU A 261 14.76 2.88 7.16
CA GLU A 261 13.53 2.08 7.16
C GLU A 261 12.85 2.14 5.81
N SER A 262 12.41 0.98 5.33
CA SER A 262 11.53 0.83 4.18
C SER A 262 10.28 0.06 4.62
N TRP A 263 9.10 0.58 4.28
CA TRP A 263 7.81 0.03 4.66
C TRP A 263 7.02 -0.37 3.42
N ILE A 264 6.54 -1.61 3.43
CA ILE A 264 5.69 -2.16 2.37
C ILE A 264 4.43 -2.68 3.03
N SER A 265 3.28 -2.30 2.50
CA SER A 265 1.97 -2.84 2.93
C SER A 265 1.37 -3.62 1.77
N TYR A 266 0.76 -4.75 2.08
CA TYR A 266 0.04 -5.58 1.13
C TYR A 266 -1.29 -5.98 1.77
N ILE A 267 -2.36 -5.91 1.00
CA ILE A 267 -3.69 -6.19 1.52
C ILE A 267 -3.84 -7.70 1.44
N LEU A 268 -4.42 -8.36 2.43
CA LEU A 268 -4.73 -9.79 2.37
C LEU A 268 -6.23 -10.04 2.57
N THR A 269 -6.92 -9.13 3.25
CA THR A 269 -8.30 -9.35 3.70
C THR A 269 -9.31 -9.50 2.55
N THR A 270 -9.04 -8.89 1.39
CA THR A 270 -9.91 -9.01 0.19
C THR A 270 -9.78 -10.35 -0.52
N GLY A 271 -8.77 -11.18 -0.21
CA GLY A 271 -8.70 -12.57 -0.68
C GLY A 271 -9.91 -13.41 -0.26
N GLY A 272 -10.62 -13.01 0.80
CA GLY A 272 -11.88 -13.63 1.24
C GLY A 272 -13.12 -13.26 0.41
N ASN A 273 -13.01 -12.40 -0.61
CA ASN A 273 -14.13 -12.03 -1.49
C ASN A 273 -14.45 -13.11 -2.54
N TRP A 274 -13.68 -14.19 -2.62
CA TRP A 274 -13.93 -15.33 -3.50
C TRP A 274 -14.75 -16.42 -2.80
N SER A 275 -15.39 -17.30 -3.59
CA SER A 275 -16.18 -18.40 -3.01
C SER A 275 -15.32 -19.27 -2.10
N GLY A 276 -15.90 -19.70 -0.96
CA GLY A 276 -15.20 -20.43 0.10
C GLY A 276 -14.70 -19.54 1.24
N GLY A 277 -14.49 -18.24 1.00
CA GLY A 277 -14.14 -17.22 2.01
C GLY A 277 -12.72 -17.33 2.60
N ALA A 278 -12.08 -18.49 2.56
CA ALA A 278 -10.68 -18.68 2.91
C ALA A 278 -9.84 -19.02 1.68
N ILE A 279 -8.55 -18.69 1.74
CA ILE A 279 -7.56 -19.08 0.75
C ILE A 279 -7.15 -20.52 1.05
N GLY A 280 -7.44 -21.46 0.14
CA GLY A 280 -7.18 -22.90 0.38
C GLY A 280 -5.73 -23.17 0.78
N LYS A 281 -4.77 -22.68 -0.01
CA LYS A 281 -3.34 -22.68 0.33
C LYS A 281 -2.72 -21.31 0.08
N PHE A 282 -2.15 -20.73 1.13
CA PHE A 282 -1.46 -19.45 1.06
C PHE A 282 0.03 -19.63 1.28
N ARG A 283 0.85 -19.06 0.39
CA ARG A 283 2.30 -19.04 0.51
C ARG A 283 2.80 -17.61 0.32
N LEU A 284 3.45 -17.07 1.35
CA LEU A 284 4.13 -15.78 1.31
C LEU A 284 5.64 -15.99 1.27
N VAL A 285 6.32 -15.26 0.39
CA VAL A 285 7.77 -15.08 0.38
C VAL A 285 8.10 -13.60 0.45
N VAL A 286 8.81 -13.19 1.50
CA VAL A 286 9.34 -11.83 1.65
C VAL A 286 10.84 -11.85 1.38
N ASP A 287 11.30 -11.02 0.44
CA ASP A 287 12.71 -10.80 0.14
C ASP A 287 13.17 -9.43 0.66
N LYS A 288 14.13 -9.44 1.58
CA LYS A 288 14.73 -8.21 2.14
C LYS A 288 15.83 -7.59 1.27
N GLY A 289 16.10 -8.14 0.09
CA GLY A 289 17.00 -7.60 -0.94
C GLY A 289 18.49 -7.83 -0.71
N SER A 290 19.00 -7.56 0.50
CA SER A 290 20.42 -7.77 0.86
C SER A 290 20.55 -8.64 2.11
N ALA A 291 21.59 -9.48 2.18
CA ALA A 291 21.88 -10.31 3.36
C ALA A 291 22.16 -9.46 4.61
N ASP A 292 22.57 -8.21 4.43
CA ASP A 292 22.88 -7.25 5.50
C ASP A 292 21.67 -6.50 6.07
N ASN A 293 20.53 -6.55 5.37
CA ASN A 293 19.29 -5.93 5.83
C ASN A 293 18.65 -6.73 6.97
N LEU A 294 17.74 -6.12 7.71
CA LEU A 294 16.84 -6.85 8.62
C LEU A 294 15.40 -6.74 8.11
N VAL A 295 14.54 -7.69 8.48
CA VAL A 295 13.13 -7.67 8.10
C VAL A 295 12.26 -8.10 9.27
N SER A 296 11.12 -7.45 9.43
CA SER A 296 10.08 -7.78 10.42
C SER A 296 8.70 -7.64 9.80
N PHE A 297 7.84 -8.62 10.03
CA PHE A 297 6.43 -8.60 9.63
C PHE A 297 5.64 -9.58 10.49
N CYS A 298 4.34 -9.34 10.63
CA CYS A 298 3.46 -10.23 11.37
C CYS A 298 3.15 -11.51 10.57
N GLY A 299 3.49 -12.66 11.15
CA GLY A 299 3.25 -13.96 10.56
C GLY A 299 3.69 -15.09 11.48
N GLU A 300 2.92 -16.17 11.53
CA GLU A 300 3.26 -17.34 12.34
C GLU A 300 3.94 -18.39 11.48
N GLY A 301 4.95 -19.07 12.03
CA GLY A 301 5.65 -20.15 11.34
C GLY A 301 6.58 -19.66 10.22
N VAL A 302 6.98 -18.38 10.25
CA VAL A 302 7.93 -17.80 9.31
C VAL A 302 9.28 -18.52 9.39
N LYS A 303 9.81 -18.93 8.24
CA LYS A 303 11.10 -19.63 8.12
C LYS A 303 12.00 -18.87 7.17
N LYS A 304 13.27 -18.72 7.53
CA LYS A 304 14.29 -18.24 6.58
C LYS A 304 14.58 -19.37 5.58
N ILE A 305 14.38 -19.11 4.28
CA ILE A 305 14.57 -20.09 3.19
C ILE A 305 15.75 -19.75 2.26
N GLY A 306 16.36 -18.58 2.44
CA GLY A 306 17.55 -18.15 1.70
C GLY A 306 18.29 -17.03 2.42
N PRO A 307 19.37 -16.47 1.83
CA PRO A 307 20.13 -15.38 2.45
C PRO A 307 19.28 -14.14 2.76
N THR A 308 18.30 -13.85 1.91
CA THR A 308 17.42 -12.68 1.97
C THR A 308 15.93 -13.02 2.07
N THR A 309 15.54 -14.28 1.85
CA THR A 309 14.15 -14.69 1.72
C THR A 309 13.60 -15.41 2.94
N PHE A 310 12.36 -15.07 3.29
CA PHE A 310 11.59 -15.62 4.40
C PHE A 310 10.25 -16.10 3.88
N GLU A 311 9.82 -17.28 4.31
CA GLU A 311 8.61 -17.95 3.84
C GLU A 311 7.63 -18.15 4.99
N MET A 312 6.35 -17.94 4.71
CA MET A 312 5.22 -18.38 5.53
C MET A 312 4.27 -19.19 4.66
N VAL A 313 3.81 -20.34 5.16
CA VAL A 313 2.81 -21.18 4.49
C VAL A 313 1.65 -21.41 5.44
N LYS A 314 0.43 -21.24 4.93
CA LYS A 314 -0.83 -21.47 5.64
C LYS A 314 -1.77 -22.28 4.75
N GLU A 315 -2.66 -23.05 5.40
CA GLU A 315 -3.76 -23.78 4.77
C GLU A 315 -5.06 -23.25 5.37
N ASP A 316 -6.14 -23.25 4.58
CA ASP A 316 -7.45 -22.70 4.94
C ASP A 316 -7.33 -21.29 5.56
N PHE A 317 -6.51 -20.45 4.92
CA PHE A 317 -6.07 -19.18 5.48
C PHE A 317 -7.16 -18.12 5.36
N TRP A 318 -7.61 -17.62 6.51
CA TRP A 318 -8.49 -16.46 6.60
C TRP A 318 -7.71 -15.24 7.10
N PRO A 319 -7.24 -14.35 6.21
CA PRO A 319 -6.56 -13.13 6.62
C PRO A 319 -7.53 -12.18 7.34
N GLN A 320 -7.18 -11.77 8.56
CA GLN A 320 -7.96 -10.82 9.36
C GLN A 320 -7.37 -9.40 9.35
N GLU A 321 -6.12 -9.29 8.92
CA GLU A 321 -5.35 -8.05 8.93
C GLU A 321 -4.49 -7.98 7.67
N GLU A 322 -4.08 -6.76 7.32
CA GLU A 322 -3.18 -6.53 6.20
C GLU A 322 -1.74 -6.87 6.58
N LEU A 323 -0.96 -7.30 5.58
CA LEU A 323 0.45 -7.58 5.76
C LEU A 323 1.25 -6.28 5.74
N ASN A 324 1.98 -6.01 6.83
CA ASN A 324 2.87 -4.88 6.94
C ASN A 324 4.30 -5.37 7.15
N ILE A 325 5.20 -4.94 6.27
CA ILE A 325 6.60 -5.36 6.23
C ILE A 325 7.49 -4.16 6.49
N LEU A 326 8.35 -4.29 7.50
CA LEU A 326 9.45 -3.40 7.78
C LEU A 326 10.75 -4.03 7.29
N ILE A 327 11.46 -3.35 6.40
CA ILE A 327 12.83 -3.69 6.00
C ILE A 327 13.75 -2.61 6.56
N LEU A 328 14.79 -3.01 7.29
CA LEU A 328 15.89 -2.13 7.68
C LEU A 328 17.01 -2.29 6.67
N GLU A 329 17.14 -1.30 5.81
CA GLU A 329 18.15 -1.28 4.75
C GLU A 329 19.47 -0.77 5.32
N ARG A 330 20.52 -1.61 5.26
CA ARG A 330 21.81 -1.22 5.81
C ARG A 330 22.38 -0.06 5.00
N GLN A 331 22.75 1.01 5.69
CA GLN A 331 23.47 2.12 5.09
C GLN A 331 24.81 1.62 4.55
N PRO A 332 25.22 2.04 3.34
CA PRO A 332 26.55 1.75 2.85
C PRO A 332 27.57 2.31 3.84
N ALA A 333 28.66 1.56 4.08
CA ALA A 333 29.72 2.04 4.95
C ALA A 333 30.24 3.39 4.44
N SER A 334 30.17 4.42 5.26
CA SER A 334 30.81 5.70 5.00
C SER A 334 32.33 5.47 4.99
N ASN A 335 32.95 5.56 3.82
CA ASN A 335 34.41 5.53 3.65
C ASN A 335 35.07 6.79 4.19
#